data_AF-A0A109K648-F1
#
_entry.id   AF-A0A109K648-F1
#
_cell.length_a   1.000
_cell.length_b   1.000
_cell.length_c   1.000
_cell.angle_alpha   90.00
_cell.angle_beta   90.00
_cell.angle_gamma   90.00
#
_symmetry.space_group_name_H-M   'P 1'
#
loop_
_entity.id
_entity.type
_entity.pdbx_description
1 polymer ?
#
loop_
_entity_poly.entity_id
_entity_poly.type
_entity_poly.pdbx_seq_one_letter_code
_entity_poly.pdbx_strand_id
1 'polypeptide(L)'
;MKYANRMASPHHQAAALRTRGPVNVGAILDAFDREPEVLAQLGPKLPQEISGQVDRKSNPELQDAISVEISRRAYRAALITAARLDASLDRELLKAAELIAANAEPGNADVVVKISHDMLAPIQRLRKLGWLVGAKGLGDRTWRWRVTLSARWVREAGMTT
;
A
#
# COMPACT_ATOMS: atom_id res chain seq x y z
N MET A 1 -24.97 46.64 -16.63
CA MET A 1 -25.70 46.53 -15.34
C MET A 1 -26.42 45.18 -15.28
N LYS A 2 -26.49 44.58 -14.08
CA LYS A 2 -27.24 43.37 -13.68
C LYS A 2 -28.75 43.56 -14.01
N TYR A 3 -29.61 42.56 -14.25
CA TYR A 3 -30.25 41.55 -13.36
C TYR A 3 -31.00 40.54 -14.28
N ALA A 4 -30.77 39.22 -14.26
CA ALA A 4 -31.27 38.16 -13.37
C ALA A 4 -32.75 37.70 -13.56
N ASN A 5 -32.89 36.40 -13.85
CA ASN A 5 -34.00 35.46 -13.58
C ASN A 5 -35.30 35.48 -14.40
N ARG A 6 -35.55 34.35 -15.09
CA ARG A 6 -36.70 33.46 -14.86
C ARG A 6 -36.60 32.23 -15.76
N MET A 7 -36.28 31.08 -15.17
CA MET A 7 -36.96 29.80 -15.37
C MET A 7 -36.22 28.75 -14.53
N ALA A 8 -36.68 28.62 -13.29
CA ALA A 8 -36.25 27.57 -12.37
C ALA A 8 -36.90 26.24 -12.82
N SER A 9 -36.07 25.33 -13.32
CA SER A 9 -36.45 23.94 -13.60
C SER A 9 -36.56 23.11 -12.31
N PRO A 10 -37.33 22.01 -12.31
CA PRO A 10 -37.73 21.29 -11.11
C PRO A 10 -36.54 20.65 -10.38
N HIS A 11 -36.52 20.82 -9.06
CA HIS A 11 -35.60 20.13 -8.16
C HIS A 11 -35.84 18.61 -8.18
N HIS A 12 -35.02 17.86 -8.90
CA HIS A 12 -34.75 16.47 -8.56
C HIS A 12 -33.73 16.46 -7.40
N GLN A 13 -34.24 16.48 -6.16
CA GLN A 13 -33.46 16.12 -4.99
C GLN A 13 -33.10 14.64 -5.08
N ALA A 14 -31.82 14.31 -5.23
CA ALA A 14 -31.33 12.98 -4.95
C ALA A 14 -31.30 12.80 -3.42
N ALA A 15 -32.18 11.94 -2.91
CA ALA A 15 -32.21 11.55 -1.51
C ALA A 15 -30.88 10.89 -1.13
N ALA A 16 -30.18 11.49 -0.16
CA ALA A 16 -28.98 10.90 0.45
C ALA A 16 -29.38 9.70 1.31
N LEU A 17 -29.33 8.49 0.74
CA LEU A 17 -29.32 7.25 1.49
C LEU A 17 -28.01 7.17 2.28
N ARG A 18 -28.06 7.56 3.56
CA ARG A 18 -27.00 7.26 4.54
C ARG A 18 -27.00 5.77 4.81
N THR A 19 -26.18 5.02 4.06
CA THR A 19 -25.76 3.70 4.50
C THR A 19 -24.88 3.89 5.73
N ARG A 20 -25.35 3.39 6.88
CA ARG A 20 -24.54 3.23 8.09
C ARG A 20 -23.38 2.29 7.75
N GLY A 21 -22.21 2.86 7.48
CA GLY A 21 -20.95 2.10 7.43
C GLY A 21 -20.61 1.56 8.83
N PRO A 22 -19.93 0.41 8.93
CA PRO A 22 -19.55 -0.18 10.20
C PRO A 22 -18.53 0.70 10.94
N VAL A 23 -19.01 1.21 12.08
CA VAL A 23 -18.39 1.52 13.37
C VAL A 23 -16.86 1.45 13.45
N ASN A 24 -16.26 2.59 13.83
CA ASN A 24 -15.00 2.80 14.56
C ASN A 24 -14.11 1.56 14.79
N VAL A 25 -13.11 1.38 13.91
CA VAL A 25 -11.98 0.45 14.10
C VAL A 25 -11.16 0.78 15.38
N GLY A 26 -11.26 2.01 15.90
CA GLY A 26 -10.60 2.43 17.14
C GLY A 26 -11.10 1.73 18.41
N ALA A 27 -12.32 1.17 18.43
CA ALA A 27 -12.85 0.50 19.63
C ALA A 27 -12.39 -0.97 19.77
N ILE A 28 -11.76 -1.54 18.73
CA ILE A 28 -11.31 -2.95 18.74
C ILE A 28 -9.91 -3.07 19.38
N LEU A 29 -9.12 -2.00 19.40
CA LEU A 29 -7.77 -2.01 19.99
C LEU A 29 -7.76 -1.76 21.51
N ASP A 30 -8.77 -1.09 22.07
CA ASP A 30 -8.89 -0.87 23.53
C ASP A 30 -9.36 -2.11 24.31
N ALA A 31 -9.83 -3.16 23.62
CA ALA A 31 -10.33 -4.38 24.25
C ALA A 31 -9.23 -5.40 24.60
N PHE A 32 -7.98 -5.18 24.15
CA PHE A 32 -6.88 -6.13 24.38
C PHE A 32 -6.00 -5.82 25.60
N ASP A 33 -6.22 -4.69 26.30
CA ASP A 33 -5.42 -4.26 27.46
C ASP A 33 -6.12 -4.45 28.83
N ARG A 34 -7.27 -5.15 28.86
CA ARG A 34 -8.04 -5.37 30.09
C ARG A 34 -8.53 -6.79 30.31
N GLU A 35 -7.66 -7.82 30.32
CA GLU A 35 -8.02 -9.10 30.97
C GLU A 35 -6.80 -9.85 31.54
N PRO A 36 -6.50 -9.71 32.84
CA PRO A 36 -5.83 -10.78 33.59
C PRO A 36 -6.78 -11.56 34.51
N GLU A 37 -8.08 -11.24 34.58
CA GLU A 37 -8.99 -11.82 35.60
C GLU A 37 -9.98 -12.88 35.09
N VAL A 38 -10.13 -13.07 33.77
CA VAL A 38 -11.08 -14.06 33.21
C VAL A 38 -10.44 -15.45 33.02
N LEU A 39 -9.10 -15.55 33.05
CA LEU A 39 -8.37 -16.81 32.92
C LEU A 39 -8.43 -17.72 34.17
N ALA A 40 -8.92 -17.23 35.30
CA ALA A 40 -8.92 -17.98 36.56
C ALA A 40 -10.22 -18.79 36.84
N GLN A 41 -11.29 -18.62 36.05
CA GLN A 41 -12.58 -19.29 36.31
C GLN A 41 -12.97 -20.38 35.30
N LEU A 42 -12.12 -20.68 34.32
CA LEU A 42 -12.35 -21.79 33.38
C LEU A 42 -11.40 -22.93 33.69
N GLY A 43 -11.75 -23.70 34.71
CA GLY A 43 -11.22 -25.05 34.92
C GLY A 43 -11.48 -25.96 33.70
N PRO A 44 -10.76 -27.08 33.59
CA PRO A 44 -10.48 -27.74 32.32
C PRO A 44 -11.64 -28.61 31.89
N LYS A 45 -12.61 -28.06 31.16
CA LYS A 45 -13.58 -28.88 30.43
C LYS A 45 -13.92 -28.26 29.08
N LEU A 46 -13.88 -29.14 28.08
CA LEU A 46 -14.41 -29.06 26.71
C LEU A 46 -13.37 -28.65 25.64
N PRO A 47 -13.49 -29.19 24.42
CA PRO A 47 -13.14 -30.59 24.09
C PRO A 47 -12.14 -30.63 22.93
N GLN A 48 -11.38 -31.72 22.80
CA GLN A 48 -10.44 -31.98 21.70
C GLN A 48 -11.12 -32.23 20.33
N GLU A 49 -12.08 -31.39 19.92
CA GLU A 49 -12.84 -31.57 18.66
C GLU A 49 -12.90 -30.30 17.80
N ILE A 50 -11.86 -29.47 17.82
CA ILE A 50 -11.64 -28.46 16.77
C ILE A 50 -10.20 -28.54 16.22
N SER A 51 -9.64 -29.75 16.16
CA SER A 51 -8.39 -30.03 15.43
C SER A 51 -8.63 -30.68 14.06
N GLY A 52 -9.89 -30.85 13.64
CA GLY A 52 -10.24 -31.65 12.46
C GLY A 52 -10.87 -30.90 11.28
N GLN A 53 -11.12 -29.58 11.36
CA GLN A 53 -11.94 -28.87 10.35
C GLN A 53 -11.32 -27.59 9.79
N VAL A 54 -10.01 -27.60 9.55
CA VAL A 54 -9.51 -26.93 8.34
C VAL A 54 -9.04 -28.05 7.45
N ASP A 55 -9.99 -28.54 6.66
CA ASP A 55 -9.74 -29.50 5.60
C ASP A 55 -8.53 -29.00 4.81
N ARG A 56 -7.40 -29.71 4.92
CA ARG A 56 -6.18 -29.51 4.14
C ARG A 56 -6.39 -29.87 2.66
N LYS A 57 -7.61 -29.67 2.13
CA LYS A 57 -7.84 -29.49 0.70
C LYS A 57 -7.40 -28.08 0.33
N SER A 58 -6.09 -27.94 0.43
CA SER A 58 -5.24 -26.91 -0.13
C SER A 58 -5.77 -26.54 -1.50
N ASN A 59 -6.40 -25.38 -1.62
CA ASN A 59 -6.58 -24.78 -2.92
C ASN A 59 -5.18 -24.35 -3.37
N PRO A 60 -4.54 -25.05 -4.33
CA PRO A 60 -3.16 -24.76 -4.72
C PRO A 60 -3.03 -23.31 -5.21
N GLU A 61 -4.07 -22.78 -5.86
CA GLU A 61 -4.12 -21.39 -6.33
C GLU A 61 -4.03 -20.38 -5.18
N LEU A 62 -4.65 -20.69 -4.02
CA LEU A 62 -4.55 -19.83 -2.83
C LEU A 62 -3.16 -19.91 -2.20
N GLN A 63 -2.53 -21.08 -2.17
CA GLN A 63 -1.17 -21.23 -1.65
C GLN A 63 -0.14 -20.53 -2.53
N ASP A 64 -0.31 -20.62 -3.85
CA ASP A 64 0.52 -19.93 -4.83
C ASP A 64 0.35 -18.41 -4.70
N ALA A 65 -0.90 -17.92 -4.61
CA ALA A 65 -1.18 -16.50 -4.41
C ALA A 65 -0.55 -15.95 -3.12
N ILE A 66 -0.61 -16.71 -2.02
CA ILE A 66 0.03 -16.34 -0.75
C ILE A 66 1.55 -16.26 -0.91
N SER A 67 2.16 -17.24 -1.56
CA SER A 67 3.62 -17.30 -1.76
C SER A 67 4.13 -16.14 -2.62
N VAL A 68 3.39 -15.80 -3.68
CA VAL A 68 3.68 -14.64 -4.54
C VAL A 68 3.58 -13.34 -3.75
N GLU A 69 2.54 -13.16 -2.93
CA GLU A 69 2.36 -11.95 -2.14
C GLU A 69 3.43 -11.78 -1.05
N ILE A 70 3.86 -12.86 -0.39
CA ILE A 70 4.99 -12.84 0.54
C ILE A 70 6.26 -12.37 -0.18
N SER A 71 6.53 -12.92 -1.37
CA SER A 71 7.70 -12.57 -2.17
C SER A 71 7.68 -11.09 -2.60
N ARG A 72 6.50 -10.58 -2.99
CA ARG A 72 6.30 -9.15 -3.27
C ARG A 72 6.60 -8.28 -2.06
N ARG A 73 6.06 -8.62 -0.88
CA ARG A 73 6.31 -7.84 0.35
C ARG A 73 7.78 -7.83 0.74
N ALA A 74 8.46 -8.98 0.66
CA ALA A 74 9.89 -9.08 0.93
C ALA A 74 10.71 -8.18 -0.02
N TYR A 75 10.38 -8.20 -1.32
CA TYR A 75 11.02 -7.34 -2.32
C TYR A 75 10.86 -5.86 -2.03
N ARG A 76 9.64 -5.42 -1.74
CA ARG A 76 9.35 -4.01 -1.42
C ARG A 76 10.07 -3.57 -0.15
N ALA A 77 10.07 -4.40 0.89
CA ALA A 77 10.78 -4.12 2.13
C ALA A 77 12.31 -4.00 1.92
N ALA A 78 12.88 -4.85 1.08
CA ALA A 78 14.29 -4.79 0.73
C ALA A 78 14.66 -3.49 -0.01
N LEU A 79 13.84 -3.06 -0.98
CA LEU A 79 14.04 -1.78 -1.69
C LEU A 79 13.98 -0.57 -0.74
N ILE A 80 13.02 -0.57 0.19
CA ILE A 80 12.90 0.50 1.21
C ILE A 80 14.11 0.50 2.14
N THR A 81 14.56 -0.68 2.57
CA THR A 81 15.72 -0.82 3.45
C THR A 81 16.98 -0.30 2.77
N ALA A 82 17.20 -0.68 1.51
CA ALA A 82 18.32 -0.19 0.72
C ALA A 82 18.33 1.35 0.62
N ALA A 83 17.18 1.96 0.31
CA ALA A 83 17.05 3.41 0.25
C ALA A 83 17.34 4.07 1.61
N ARG A 84 16.85 3.51 2.72
CA ARG A 84 17.08 4.06 4.07
C ARG A 84 18.52 3.98 4.54
N LEU A 85 19.31 3.06 3.99
CA LEU A 85 20.73 2.91 4.33
C LEU A 85 21.63 3.90 3.58
N ASP A 86 21.14 4.54 2.51
CA ASP A 86 21.92 5.57 1.79
C ASP A 86 21.76 6.95 2.44
N ALA A 87 22.85 7.44 3.04
CA ALA A 87 22.91 8.73 3.70
C ALA A 87 22.74 9.95 2.76
N SER A 88 22.82 9.76 1.45
CA SER A 88 22.57 10.81 0.45
C SER A 88 21.08 11.11 0.24
N LEU A 89 20.19 10.25 0.74
CA LEU A 89 18.74 10.43 0.61
C LEU A 89 18.19 11.22 1.81
N ASP A 90 17.74 12.44 1.53
CA ASP A 90 16.98 13.24 2.49
C ASP A 90 15.55 12.70 2.70
N ARG A 91 14.83 13.26 3.66
CA ARG A 91 13.48 12.83 4.04
C ARG A 91 12.49 12.84 2.86
N GLU A 92 12.58 13.82 1.96
CA GLU A 92 11.67 13.92 0.82
C GLU A 92 11.99 12.87 -0.25
N LEU A 93 13.28 12.61 -0.47
CA LEU A 93 13.74 11.56 -1.37
C LEU A 93 13.36 10.17 -0.85
N LEU A 94 13.49 9.93 0.45
CA LEU A 94 13.05 8.68 1.09
C LEU A 94 11.55 8.47 0.92
N LYS A 95 10.73 9.51 1.12
CA LYS A 95 9.27 9.41 0.90
C LYS A 95 8.94 9.04 -0.55
N ALA A 96 9.67 9.59 -1.52
CA ALA A 96 9.51 9.22 -2.93
C ALA A 96 9.97 7.79 -3.20
N ALA A 97 11.10 7.38 -2.62
CA ALA A 97 11.62 6.03 -2.76
C ALA A 97 10.66 4.98 -2.18
N GLU A 98 10.08 5.25 -1.01
CA GLU A 98 9.08 4.40 -0.36
C GLU A 98 7.81 4.27 -1.19
N LEU A 99 7.30 5.37 -1.76
CA LEU A 99 6.14 5.33 -2.64
C LEU A 99 6.39 4.47 -3.89
N ILE A 100 7.57 4.59 -4.48
CA ILE A 100 7.98 3.79 -5.64
C ILE A 100 8.10 2.33 -5.26
N ALA A 101 8.84 2.03 -4.19
CA ALA A 101 9.02 0.67 -3.70
C ALA A 101 7.68 -0.01 -3.36
N ALA A 102 6.72 0.71 -2.77
CA ALA A 102 5.40 0.17 -2.44
C ALA A 102 4.62 -0.36 -3.66
N ASN A 103 4.91 0.14 -4.86
CA ASN A 103 4.27 -0.26 -6.11
C ASN A 103 5.15 -1.19 -6.96
N ALA A 104 6.37 -1.50 -6.52
CA ALA A 104 7.29 -2.34 -7.26
C ALA A 104 6.88 -3.82 -7.22
N GLU A 105 7.21 -4.54 -8.29
CA GLU A 105 7.01 -5.98 -8.42
C GLU A 105 8.33 -6.69 -8.75
N PRO A 106 8.59 -7.88 -8.17
CA PRO A 106 9.77 -8.67 -8.52
C PRO A 106 9.82 -8.96 -10.02
N GLY A 107 11.02 -8.86 -10.62
CA GLY A 107 11.22 -9.10 -12.05
C GLY A 107 10.74 -7.98 -12.98
N ASN A 108 10.12 -6.92 -12.45
CA ASN A 108 9.73 -5.75 -13.23
C ASN A 108 10.44 -4.49 -12.74
N ALA A 109 11.30 -3.92 -13.59
CA ALA A 109 12.00 -2.67 -13.30
C ALA A 109 11.12 -1.43 -13.50
N ASP A 110 10.06 -1.52 -14.31
CA ASP A 110 9.15 -0.42 -14.57
C ASP A 110 7.99 -0.40 -13.57
N VAL A 111 7.95 0.65 -12.76
CA VAL A 111 6.92 0.87 -11.74
C VAL A 111 6.03 2.02 -12.17
N VAL A 112 4.72 1.81 -12.11
CA VAL A 112 3.75 2.89 -12.33
C VAL A 112 3.25 3.39 -10.99
N VAL A 113 3.57 4.64 -10.67
CA VAL A 113 3.15 5.32 -9.45
C VAL A 113 2.24 6.49 -9.75
N LYS A 114 1.24 6.71 -8.90
CA LYS A 114 0.49 7.96 -8.86
C LYS A 114 1.24 8.92 -7.96
N ILE A 115 1.55 10.11 -8.46
CA ILE A 115 2.35 11.10 -7.72
C ILE A 115 1.59 12.42 -7.63
N SER A 116 1.92 13.22 -6.65
CA SER A 116 1.49 14.62 -6.55
C SER A 116 2.55 15.55 -7.16
N HIS A 117 2.19 16.81 -7.40
CA HIS A 117 3.08 17.78 -8.06
C HIS A 117 4.38 18.03 -7.28
N ASP A 118 4.33 18.06 -5.95
CA ASP A 118 5.48 18.18 -5.04
C ASP A 118 6.49 17.03 -5.19
N MET A 119 6.05 15.85 -5.63
CA MET A 119 6.89 14.66 -5.78
C MET A 119 7.73 14.67 -7.06
N LEU A 120 7.50 15.62 -7.98
CA LEU A 120 8.25 15.72 -9.23
C LEU A 120 9.74 16.00 -8.99
N ALA A 121 10.06 16.96 -8.12
CA ALA A 121 11.43 17.32 -7.82
C ALA A 121 12.19 16.18 -7.11
N PRO A 122 11.63 15.52 -6.07
CA PRO A 122 12.22 14.32 -5.48
C PRO A 122 12.50 13.20 -6.48
N ILE A 123 11.56 12.89 -7.38
CA ILE A 123 11.74 11.82 -8.38
C ILE A 123 12.87 12.15 -9.36
N GLN A 124 12.96 13.42 -9.81
CA GLN A 124 14.07 13.84 -10.68
C GLN A 124 15.42 13.81 -9.94
N ARG A 125 15.45 14.15 -8.65
CA ARG A 125 16.66 14.04 -7.83
C ARG A 125 17.10 12.59 -7.62
N LEU A 126 16.17 11.67 -7.32
CA LEU A 126 16.47 10.22 -7.25
C LEU A 126 17.09 9.71 -8.55
N ARG A 127 16.61 10.17 -9.71
CA ARG A 127 17.21 9.86 -11.01
C ARG A 127 18.64 10.40 -11.12
N LYS A 128 18.88 11.65 -10.73
CA LYS A 128 20.23 12.24 -10.75
C LYS A 128 21.21 11.52 -9.83
N LEU A 129 20.74 11.00 -8.70
CA LEU A 129 21.53 10.19 -7.76
C LEU A 129 21.73 8.73 -8.22
N GLY A 130 21.17 8.35 -9.37
CA GLY A 130 21.34 7.02 -9.96
C GLY A 130 20.44 5.94 -9.37
N TRP A 131 19.44 6.31 -8.55
CA TRP A 131 18.46 5.37 -8.00
C TRP A 131 17.41 4.96 -9.05
N LEU A 132 17.09 5.87 -9.97
CA LEU A 132 16.18 5.64 -11.10
C LEU A 132 16.93 5.82 -12.42
N VAL A 133 16.58 5.02 -13.42
CA VAL A 133 17.07 5.17 -14.81
C VAL A 133 16.19 6.17 -15.57
N GLY A 134 14.88 6.01 -15.42
CA GLY A 134 13.87 6.77 -16.16
C GLY A 134 12.73 7.21 -15.25
N ALA A 135 12.13 8.35 -15.61
CA ALA A 135 10.89 8.85 -15.00
C ALA A 135 10.11 9.64 -16.05
N LYS A 136 8.92 9.16 -16.43
CA LYS A 136 8.08 9.75 -17.48
C LYS A 136 6.60 9.73 -17.08
N GLY A 137 5.92 10.87 -17.21
CA GLY A 137 4.46 10.95 -17.06
C GLY A 137 3.73 10.22 -18.19
N LEU A 138 2.61 9.56 -17.86
CA LEU A 138 1.83 8.78 -18.83
C LEU A 138 0.89 9.62 -19.72
N GLY A 139 0.79 10.94 -19.50
CA GLY A 139 0.05 11.85 -20.36
C GLY A 139 -1.49 11.75 -20.28
N ASP A 140 -2.00 10.93 -19.37
CA ASP A 140 -3.43 10.60 -19.24
C ASP A 140 -4.22 11.53 -18.30
N ARG A 141 -3.65 12.69 -17.93
CA ARG A 141 -4.18 13.63 -16.90
C ARG A 141 -4.35 13.02 -15.49
N THR A 142 -3.91 11.77 -15.25
CA THR A 142 -4.14 11.09 -13.96
C THR A 142 -2.97 11.21 -12.97
N TRP A 143 -1.98 12.05 -13.27
CA TRP A 143 -0.74 12.19 -12.50
C TRP A 143 -0.02 10.86 -12.25
N ARG A 144 -0.13 9.93 -13.21
CA ARG A 144 0.60 8.67 -13.20
C ARG A 144 1.91 8.79 -13.93
N TRP A 145 2.94 8.28 -13.29
CA TRP A 145 4.31 8.29 -13.77
C TRP A 145 4.83 6.86 -13.84
N ARG A 146 5.46 6.54 -14.96
CA ARG A 146 6.31 5.35 -15.08
C ARG A 146 7.71 5.74 -14.65
N VAL A 147 8.22 5.04 -13.64
CA VAL A 147 9.60 5.16 -13.17
C VAL A 147 10.30 3.83 -13.38
N THR A 148 11.53 3.87 -13.84
CA THR A 148 12.34 2.67 -14.09
C THR A 148 13.40 2.59 -13.00
N LEU A 149 13.35 1.54 -12.19
CA LEU A 149 14.32 1.27 -11.14
C LEU A 149 15.71 1.05 -11.74
N SER A 150 16.74 1.54 -11.06
CA SER A 150 18.12 1.24 -11.45
C SER A 150 18.54 -0.16 -11.02
N ALA A 151 19.44 -0.76 -11.80
CA ALA A 151 20.11 -1.99 -11.41
C ALA A 151 20.90 -1.84 -10.09
N ARG A 152 21.37 -0.60 -9.79
CA ARG A 152 22.01 -0.28 -8.51
C ARG A 152 21.04 -0.51 -7.36
N TRP A 153 19.86 0.11 -7.40
CA TRP A 153 18.87 -0.02 -6.33
C TRP A 153 18.41 -1.46 -6.13
N VAL A 154 18.14 -2.18 -7.22
CA VAL A 154 17.76 -3.60 -7.16
C VAL A 154 18.88 -4.46 -6.54
N ARG A 155 20.15 -4.18 -6.87
CA ARG A 155 21.30 -4.87 -6.29
C ARG A 155 21.50 -4.55 -4.81
N GLU A 156 21.35 -3.29 -4.41
CA GLU A 156 21.45 -2.87 -3.01
C GLU A 156 20.34 -3.47 -2.14
N ALA A 157 19.17 -3.78 -2.73
CA ALA A 157 18.13 -4.58 -2.09
C ALA A 157 18.50 -6.08 -1.92
N GLY A 158 19.73 -6.49 -2.26
CA GLY A 158 20.19 -7.88 -2.15
C GLY A 158 19.54 -8.83 -3.16
N MET A 159 18.89 -8.29 -4.19
CA MET A 159 18.24 -9.05 -5.24
C MET A 159 19.16 -9.08 -6.45
N THR A 160 20.12 -9.99 -6.45
CA THR A 160 20.89 -10.32 -7.66
C THR A 160 20.05 -11.24 -8.53
N THR A 161 19.71 -10.77 -9.74
CA THR A 161 19.35 -11.63 -10.88
C THR A 161 20.50 -12.56 -11.24
#